data_AF-A0A0J8RX34-F1
#
_entry.id   AF-A0A0J8RX34-F1
#
_cell.length_a   1.000
_cell.length_b   1.000
_cell.length_c   1.000
_cell.angle_alpha   90.00
_cell.angle_beta   90.00
_cell.angle_gamma   90.00
#
_symmetry.space_group_name_H-M   'P 1'
#
loop_
_entity.id
_entity.type
_entity.pdbx_description
1 polymer ?
#
loop_
_entity_poly.entity_id
_entity_poly.type
_entity_poly.pdbx_seq_one_letter_code
_entity_poly.pdbx_strand_id
1 'polypeptide(L)'
;MTVVVDIYKGTSSSCGLTPEDVKTLFGNSEQVVKFSIDFQDALKQAARSVYVLPKSQRWLSKRGSRYVPNTNNQESQPISDDEKDRRTTIGQAFMELIGRMEKVYSEYLKNHDAANKTLDLLLKNKNKHVSIWLKECRDWASDLTTAWNLDSLLVKPVQRVLKYPLLLTELLSATPADHPDHAAIANALRETTAMSVRINDMKKRADVVGQVVSSRKRKESDVRAGLSKAFGRRTEKLKQHVGLSEIFTDKDYDILAQKFGENFFQLQLIMRDVELYTTEMQNSMTKLNEFIIAIEGIYDGCAVQLPGVREQVVSV
;
A
#
# COMPACT_ATOMS: atom_id res chain seq x y z
N MET A 1 0.39 -1.34 -2.36
CA MET A 1 1.52 -1.60 -1.42
C MET A 1 1.69 -0.48 -0.41
N THR A 2 1.48 0.79 -0.75
CA THR A 2 1.46 1.91 0.21
C THR A 2 0.56 1.64 1.40
N VAL A 3 -0.69 1.20 1.19
CA VAL A 3 -1.60 0.74 2.27
C VAL A 3 -0.96 -0.31 3.19
N VAL A 4 -0.22 -1.27 2.64
CA VAL A 4 0.44 -2.32 3.44
C VAL A 4 1.52 -1.74 4.33
N VAL A 5 2.28 -0.76 3.83
CA VAL A 5 3.38 -0.14 4.58
C VAL A 5 2.85 0.90 5.57
N ASP A 6 2.05 1.85 5.10
CA ASP A 6 1.67 3.02 5.88
C ASP A 6 0.58 2.70 6.91
N ILE A 7 -0.37 1.82 6.56
CA ILE A 7 -1.47 1.44 7.46
C ILE A 7 -1.07 0.19 8.24
N TYR A 8 -0.90 -0.95 7.58
CA TYR A 8 -0.70 -2.21 8.29
C TYR A 8 0.65 -2.24 9.02
N LYS A 9 1.77 -2.06 8.31
CA LYS A 9 3.09 -2.08 8.96
C LYS A 9 3.24 -0.91 9.94
N GLY A 10 2.81 0.29 9.56
CA GLY A 10 2.89 1.50 10.39
C GLY A 10 2.15 1.40 11.74
N THR A 11 1.07 0.65 11.80
CA THR A 11 0.27 0.46 13.03
C THR A 11 0.52 -0.88 13.74
N SER A 12 1.37 -1.74 13.18
CA SER A 12 1.60 -3.10 13.69
C SER A 12 2.13 -3.15 15.13
N SER A 13 2.85 -2.11 15.59
CA SER A 13 3.32 -1.99 16.97
C SER A 13 2.19 -1.87 18.00
N SER A 14 1.02 -1.37 17.58
CA SER A 14 -0.13 -1.11 18.46
C SER A 14 -0.90 -2.39 18.84
N CYS A 15 -0.65 -3.51 18.14
CA CYS A 15 -1.39 -4.76 18.31
C CYS A 15 -0.58 -5.89 18.98
N GLY A 16 0.63 -5.59 19.44
CA GLY A 16 1.49 -6.53 20.17
C GLY A 16 2.17 -7.59 19.29
N LEU A 17 2.29 -7.34 17.97
CA LEU A 17 3.10 -8.19 17.08
C LEU A 17 4.57 -8.13 17.49
N THR A 18 5.25 -9.29 17.47
CA THR A 18 6.68 -9.31 17.72
C THR A 18 7.43 -8.64 16.56
N PRO A 19 8.62 -8.05 16.80
CA PRO A 19 9.44 -7.50 15.73
C PRO A 19 9.76 -8.52 14.63
N GLU A 20 9.88 -9.80 14.99
CA GLU A 20 10.13 -10.88 14.03
C GLU A 20 8.90 -11.20 13.18
N ASP A 21 7.69 -11.15 13.76
CA ASP A 21 6.44 -11.30 13.00
C ASP A 21 6.26 -10.14 12.02
N VAL A 22 6.51 -8.90 12.44
CA VAL A 22 6.45 -7.72 11.58
C VAL A 22 7.46 -7.84 10.43
N LYS A 23 8.69 -8.24 10.74
CA LYS A 23 9.74 -8.44 9.73
C LYS A 23 9.37 -9.54 8.74
N THR A 24 8.83 -10.66 9.22
CA THR A 24 8.44 -11.79 8.38
C THR A 24 7.22 -11.45 7.50
N LEU A 25 6.21 -10.81 8.09
CA LEU A 25 4.93 -10.49 7.43
C LEU A 25 5.10 -9.43 6.35
N PHE A 26 5.90 -8.40 6.60
CA PHE A 26 6.04 -7.27 5.69
C PHE A 26 7.32 -7.30 4.85
N GLY A 27 8.32 -8.12 5.21
CA GLY A 27 9.54 -8.34 4.43
C GLY A 27 10.16 -7.06 3.89
N ASN A 28 10.45 -7.03 2.59
CA ASN A 28 10.95 -5.87 1.88
C ASN A 28 9.84 -5.00 1.23
N SER A 29 8.63 -4.99 1.78
CA SER A 29 7.47 -4.25 1.22
C SER A 29 7.75 -2.76 0.95
N GLU A 30 8.53 -2.09 1.80
CA GLU A 30 8.98 -0.70 1.59
C GLU A 30 9.83 -0.55 0.31
N GLN A 31 10.70 -1.52 0.02
CA GLN A 31 11.52 -1.50 -1.19
C GLN A 31 10.64 -1.70 -2.42
N VAL A 32 9.59 -2.52 -2.32
CA VAL A 32 8.58 -2.69 -3.38
C VAL A 32 7.82 -1.39 -3.61
N VAL A 33 7.40 -0.68 -2.55
CA VAL A 33 6.75 0.64 -2.68
C VAL A 33 7.69 1.63 -3.36
N LYS A 34 8.92 1.78 -2.85
CA LYS A 34 9.91 2.71 -3.41
C LYS A 34 10.21 2.40 -4.88
N PHE A 35 10.46 1.14 -5.21
CA PHE A 35 10.64 0.73 -6.60
C PHE A 35 9.41 1.07 -7.47
N SER A 36 8.21 0.82 -6.97
CA SER A 36 6.98 1.09 -7.74
C SER A 36 6.77 2.58 -8.02
N ILE A 37 7.12 3.45 -7.07
CA ILE A 37 7.09 4.90 -7.24
C ILE A 37 8.13 5.34 -8.27
N ASP A 38 9.39 4.95 -8.06
CA ASP A 38 10.49 5.30 -8.97
C ASP A 38 10.21 4.82 -10.40
N PHE A 39 9.68 3.60 -10.53
CA PHE A 39 9.34 3.03 -11.83
C PHE A 39 8.14 3.74 -12.47
N GLN A 40 7.11 4.09 -11.70
CA GLN A 40 6.01 4.89 -12.21
C GLN A 40 6.50 6.25 -12.72
N ASP A 41 7.42 6.91 -12.01
CA ASP A 41 7.95 8.21 -12.43
C ASP A 41 8.83 8.10 -13.67
N ALA A 42 9.62 7.03 -13.81
CA ALA A 42 10.35 6.74 -15.05
C ALA A 42 9.39 6.52 -16.23
N LEU A 43 8.31 5.75 -16.04
CA LEU A 43 7.29 5.53 -17.07
C LEU A 43 6.57 6.83 -17.45
N LYS A 44 6.23 7.69 -16.49
CA LYS A 44 5.64 9.02 -16.76
C LYS A 44 6.58 9.90 -17.58
N GLN A 45 7.88 9.87 -17.28
CA GLN A 45 8.89 10.62 -18.03
C GLN A 45 9.05 10.07 -19.45
N ALA A 46 9.08 8.75 -19.60
CA ALA A 46 9.15 8.07 -20.88
C ALA A 46 7.91 8.30 -21.75
N ALA A 47 6.74 8.50 -21.14
CA ALA A 47 5.48 8.80 -21.83
C ALA A 47 5.19 10.30 -22.00
N ARG A 48 6.07 11.20 -21.55
CA ARG A 48 5.75 12.63 -21.34
C ARG A 48 5.26 13.38 -22.59
N SER A 49 5.62 12.91 -23.77
CA SER A 49 5.24 13.52 -25.05
C SER A 49 3.76 13.30 -25.37
N VAL A 50 3.17 12.21 -24.90
CA VAL A 50 1.76 11.83 -25.10
C VAL A 50 0.93 11.92 -23.81
N TYR A 51 1.56 11.77 -22.64
CA TYR A 51 0.89 11.76 -21.36
C TYR A 51 1.05 13.08 -20.60
N VAL A 52 -0.07 13.80 -20.43
CA VAL A 52 -0.12 15.03 -19.61
C VAL A 52 -0.67 14.70 -18.23
N LEU A 53 0.15 14.87 -17.19
CA LEU A 53 -0.30 14.66 -15.80
C LEU A 53 -1.47 15.62 -15.46
N PRO A 54 -2.59 15.11 -14.92
CA PRO A 54 -3.65 15.94 -14.38
C PRO A 54 -3.11 16.93 -13.33
N LYS A 55 -3.59 18.17 -13.37
CA LYS A 55 -3.08 19.27 -12.53
C LYS A 55 -3.13 18.96 -11.02
N SER A 56 -4.08 18.12 -10.57
CA SER A 56 -4.23 17.70 -9.16
C SER A 56 -3.06 16.87 -8.63
N GLN A 57 -2.34 16.12 -9.48
CA GLN A 57 -1.23 15.27 -9.06
C GLN A 57 0.15 15.95 -9.11
N ARG A 58 0.21 17.21 -9.54
CA ARG A 58 1.48 17.96 -9.70
C ARG A 58 2.12 18.36 -8.37
N TRP A 59 1.36 18.38 -7.27
CA TRP A 59 1.82 18.84 -5.96
C TRP A 59 2.58 17.78 -5.13
N LEU A 60 2.45 16.50 -5.46
CA LEU A 60 3.19 15.42 -4.77
C LEU A 60 4.65 15.30 -5.24
N SER A 61 4.95 15.74 -6.46
CA SER A 61 6.29 15.64 -7.05
C SER A 61 7.22 16.81 -6.70
N LYS A 62 6.77 17.78 -5.89
CA LYS A 62 7.53 19.00 -5.60
C LYS A 62 8.24 18.92 -4.24
N ARG A 63 9.12 17.93 -4.08
CA ARG A 63 10.21 18.01 -3.10
C ARG A 63 11.54 17.92 -3.84
N GLY A 64 12.09 19.10 -4.16
CA GLY A 64 13.48 19.24 -4.58
C GLY A 64 13.71 19.49 -6.07
N SER A 65 13.18 20.58 -6.63
CA SER A 65 13.89 21.30 -7.70
C SER A 65 13.32 22.71 -7.86
N ARG A 66 14.18 23.72 -7.68
CA ARG A 66 13.89 25.12 -8.01
C ARG A 66 13.94 25.25 -9.52
N TYR A 67 12.78 25.36 -10.16
CA TYR A 67 12.68 25.74 -11.57
C TYR A 67 12.61 27.28 -11.67
N VAL A 68 13.60 27.86 -12.34
CA VAL A 68 13.60 29.25 -12.82
C VAL A 68 12.79 29.25 -14.13
N PRO A 69 11.73 30.06 -14.26
CA PRO A 69 10.98 30.11 -15.51
C PRO A 69 11.79 30.90 -16.55
N ASN A 70 12.31 30.21 -17.56
CA ASN A 70 12.82 30.88 -18.76
C ASN A 70 11.66 31.06 -19.74
N THR A 71 11.17 32.28 -19.88
CA THR A 71 10.25 32.72 -20.93
C THR A 71 11.00 32.84 -22.24
N ASN A 72 10.96 31.79 -23.07
CA ASN A 72 11.21 31.89 -24.50
C ASN A 72 9.97 31.38 -25.23
N ASN A 73 9.07 32.32 -25.57
CA ASN A 73 8.00 32.08 -26.53
C ASN A 73 8.64 32.01 -27.93
N GLN A 74 8.90 30.79 -28.39
CA GLN A 74 8.96 30.49 -29.82
C GLN A 74 7.72 29.65 -30.13
N GLU A 75 6.81 30.23 -30.91
CA GLU A 75 5.62 29.57 -31.46
C GLU A 75 6.05 28.34 -32.28
N SER A 76 6.07 27.20 -31.61
CA SER A 76 6.29 25.91 -32.25
C SER A 76 4.95 25.44 -32.82
N GLN A 77 4.91 25.18 -34.13
CA GLN A 77 3.77 24.52 -34.78
C GLN A 77 3.31 23.32 -33.95
N PRO A 78 1.99 23.06 -33.82
CA PRO A 78 1.49 21.93 -33.04
C PRO A 78 2.03 20.62 -33.63
N ILE A 79 2.90 19.96 -32.87
CA ILE A 79 3.48 18.66 -33.22
C ILE A 79 2.33 17.65 -33.38
N SER A 80 2.35 16.87 -34.47
CA SER A 80 1.37 15.80 -34.73
C SER A 80 1.36 14.77 -33.59
N ASP A 81 0.22 14.11 -33.36
CA ASP A 81 0.10 13.09 -32.33
C ASP A 81 0.99 11.87 -32.60
N ASP A 82 1.21 11.51 -33.87
CA ASP A 82 2.19 10.49 -34.28
C ASP A 82 3.61 10.89 -33.87
N GLU A 83 4.00 12.15 -34.09
CA GLU A 83 5.33 12.61 -33.74
C GLU A 83 5.53 12.72 -32.22
N LYS A 84 4.46 12.96 -31.45
CA LYS A 84 4.50 12.85 -29.99
C LYS A 84 4.68 11.40 -29.55
N ASP A 85 3.97 10.46 -30.16
CA ASP A 85 4.09 9.02 -29.86
C ASP A 85 5.50 8.50 -30.13
N ARG A 86 6.08 8.86 -31.28
CA ARG A 86 7.45 8.50 -31.66
C ARG A 86 8.54 9.07 -30.74
N ARG A 87 8.20 9.97 -29.82
CA ARG A 87 9.12 10.48 -28.78
C ARG A 87 9.03 9.69 -27.46
N THR A 88 8.15 8.69 -27.38
CA THR A 88 8.03 7.82 -26.21
C THR A 88 9.18 6.82 -26.12
N THR A 89 9.53 6.43 -24.89
CA THR A 89 10.70 5.58 -24.57
C THR A 89 10.38 4.57 -23.47
N ILE A 90 9.20 3.96 -23.54
CA ILE A 90 8.67 3.04 -22.53
C ILE A 90 9.53 1.78 -22.42
N GLY A 91 9.87 1.16 -23.54
CA GLY A 91 10.73 -0.01 -23.60
C GLY A 91 12.09 0.27 -22.96
N GLN A 92 12.68 1.42 -23.26
CA GLN A 92 13.93 1.86 -22.66
C GLN A 92 13.82 2.01 -21.13
N ALA A 93 12.75 2.63 -20.62
CA ALA A 93 12.53 2.77 -19.19
C ALA A 93 12.40 1.42 -18.46
N PHE A 94 11.80 0.41 -19.10
CA PHE A 94 11.81 -0.96 -18.58
C PHE A 94 13.22 -1.53 -18.52
N MET A 95 14.00 -1.41 -19.60
CA MET A 95 15.36 -1.96 -19.69
C MET A 95 16.30 -1.37 -18.63
N GLU A 96 16.19 -0.07 -18.34
CA GLU A 96 17.01 0.59 -17.31
C GLU A 96 16.71 0.09 -15.89
N LEU A 97 15.46 -0.31 -15.63
CA LEU A 97 15.00 -0.63 -14.28
C LEU A 97 14.81 -2.13 -14.02
N ILE A 98 14.93 -2.98 -15.05
CA ILE A 98 14.64 -4.41 -14.96
C ILE A 98 15.54 -5.15 -13.96
N GLY A 99 16.83 -4.81 -13.90
CA GLY A 99 17.75 -5.43 -12.92
C GLY A 99 17.37 -5.10 -11.48
N ARG A 100 16.90 -3.87 -11.23
CA ARG A 100 16.38 -3.47 -9.91
C ARG A 100 15.02 -4.12 -9.62
N MET A 101 14.16 -4.22 -10.63
CA MET A 101 12.87 -4.92 -10.55
C MET A 101 13.08 -6.37 -10.11
N GLU A 102 13.96 -7.10 -10.80
CA GLU A 102 14.27 -8.49 -10.50
C GLU A 102 14.75 -8.65 -9.06
N LYS A 103 15.70 -7.82 -8.61
CA LYS A 103 16.22 -7.87 -7.24
C LYS A 103 15.13 -7.66 -6.19
N VAL A 104 14.30 -6.62 -6.36
CA VAL A 104 13.28 -6.24 -5.38
C VAL A 104 12.16 -7.28 -5.30
N TYR A 105 11.65 -7.74 -6.44
CA TYR A 105 10.58 -8.74 -6.47
C TYR A 105 11.08 -10.12 -6.08
N SER A 106 12.29 -10.52 -6.46
CA SER A 106 12.90 -11.79 -6.02
C SER A 106 12.95 -11.91 -4.50
N GLU A 107 13.42 -10.87 -3.81
CA GLU A 107 13.47 -10.85 -2.35
C GLU A 107 12.07 -10.87 -1.72
N TYR A 108 11.10 -10.17 -2.32
CA TYR A 108 9.72 -10.18 -1.84
C TYR A 108 9.08 -11.56 -1.96
N LEU A 109 9.20 -12.20 -3.13
CA LEU A 109 8.61 -13.52 -3.39
C LEU A 109 9.26 -14.63 -2.57
N LYS A 110 10.56 -14.52 -2.28
CA LYS A 110 11.28 -15.46 -1.42
C LYS A 110 10.69 -15.52 -0.01
N ASN A 111 10.28 -14.39 0.54
CA ASN A 111 9.75 -14.29 1.90
C ASN A 111 8.21 -14.43 1.97
N HIS A 112 7.52 -14.38 0.82
CA HIS A 112 6.06 -14.35 0.74
C HIS A 112 5.37 -15.59 1.37
N ASP A 113 5.94 -16.80 1.20
CA ASP A 113 5.36 -18.01 1.80
C ASP A 113 5.46 -18.01 3.33
N ALA A 114 6.55 -17.46 3.89
CA ALA A 114 6.69 -17.29 5.33
C ALA A 114 5.69 -16.24 5.85
N ALA A 115 5.55 -15.11 5.16
CA ALA A 115 4.56 -14.08 5.49
C ALA A 115 3.13 -14.63 5.54
N ASN A 116 2.73 -15.45 4.55
CA ASN A 116 1.40 -16.06 4.52
C ASN A 116 1.18 -17.05 5.67
N LYS A 117 2.20 -17.84 6.03
CA LYS A 117 2.13 -18.75 7.19
C LYS A 117 2.00 -17.99 8.50
N THR A 118 2.78 -16.93 8.68
CA THR A 118 2.68 -16.05 9.85
C THR A 118 1.29 -15.42 9.93
N LEU A 119 0.75 -14.91 8.83
CA LEU A 119 -0.61 -14.36 8.79
C LEU A 119 -1.67 -15.39 9.16
N ASP A 120 -1.58 -16.61 8.64
CA ASP A 120 -2.50 -17.71 8.97
C ASP A 120 -2.44 -18.08 10.46
N LEU A 121 -1.25 -18.14 11.06
CA LEU A 121 -1.08 -18.35 12.50
C LEU A 121 -1.70 -17.21 13.32
N LEU A 122 -1.47 -15.96 12.92
CA LEU A 122 -2.04 -14.78 13.58
C LEU A 122 -3.58 -14.78 13.54
N LEU A 123 -4.16 -15.16 12.40
CA LEU A 123 -5.61 -15.31 12.25
C LEU A 123 -6.18 -16.47 13.08
N LYS A 124 -5.44 -17.57 13.22
CA LYS A 124 -5.86 -18.76 13.98
C LYS A 124 -5.73 -18.62 15.49
N ASN A 125 -4.73 -17.88 15.98
CA ASN A 125 -4.42 -17.75 17.40
C ASN A 125 -5.48 -16.96 18.20
N LYS A 126 -6.58 -16.50 17.56
CA LYS A 126 -7.70 -15.77 18.16
C LYS A 126 -7.28 -14.62 19.09
N ASN A 127 -6.12 -14.01 18.82
CA ASN A 127 -5.68 -12.85 19.58
C ASN A 127 -6.63 -11.68 19.27
N LYS A 128 -7.34 -11.22 20.30
CA LYS A 128 -8.34 -10.15 20.18
C LYS A 128 -7.72 -8.85 19.67
N HIS A 129 -6.50 -8.51 20.10
CA HIS A 129 -5.80 -7.30 19.67
C HIS A 129 -5.45 -7.34 18.18
N VAL A 130 -4.91 -8.47 17.71
CA VAL A 130 -4.59 -8.66 16.28
C VAL A 130 -5.86 -8.65 15.42
N SER A 131 -6.94 -9.25 15.91
CA SER A 131 -8.22 -9.30 15.20
C SER A 131 -8.87 -7.91 15.08
N ILE A 132 -8.83 -7.12 16.15
CA ILE A 132 -9.29 -5.72 16.15
C ILE A 132 -8.42 -4.89 15.20
N TRP A 133 -7.10 -5.00 15.32
CA TRP A 133 -6.16 -4.28 14.45
C TRP A 133 -6.37 -4.59 12.97
N LEU A 134 -6.53 -5.86 12.58
CA LEU A 134 -6.81 -6.24 11.19
C LEU A 134 -8.16 -5.68 10.70
N LYS A 135 -9.16 -5.62 11.58
CA LYS A 135 -10.46 -5.02 11.28
C LYS A 135 -10.33 -3.51 11.07
N GLU A 136 -9.71 -2.81 12.01
CA GLU A 136 -9.49 -1.36 11.94
C GLU A 136 -8.67 -0.96 10.71
N CYS A 137 -7.58 -1.69 10.42
CA CYS A 137 -6.79 -1.46 9.22
C CYS A 137 -7.58 -1.67 7.93
N ARG A 138 -8.49 -2.65 7.89
CA ARG A 138 -9.36 -2.87 6.74
C ARG A 138 -10.38 -1.74 6.61
N ASP A 139 -11.00 -1.36 7.71
CA ASP A 139 -12.02 -0.32 7.74
C ASP A 139 -11.39 1.05 7.37
N TRP A 140 -10.14 1.33 7.76
CA TRP A 140 -9.38 2.50 7.31
C TRP A 140 -8.92 2.44 5.85
N ALA A 141 -8.68 1.23 5.34
CA ALA A 141 -8.22 1.03 3.97
C ALA A 141 -9.35 0.85 2.96
N SER A 142 -10.62 0.79 3.39
CA SER A 142 -11.77 0.47 2.53
C SER A 142 -11.89 1.40 1.32
N ASP A 143 -11.50 2.66 1.50
CA ASP A 143 -11.62 3.70 0.47
C ASP A 143 -10.35 3.82 -0.38
N LEU A 144 -9.25 3.23 0.08
CA LEU A 144 -7.95 3.25 -0.61
C LEU A 144 -7.73 2.01 -1.48
N THR A 145 -8.45 0.92 -1.18
CA THR A 145 -8.29 -0.33 -1.91
C THR A 145 -9.55 -1.18 -1.84
N THR A 146 -9.91 -1.76 -2.99
CA THR A 146 -10.94 -2.81 -3.08
C THR A 146 -10.48 -4.15 -2.50
N ALA A 147 -9.25 -4.23 -1.98
CA ALA A 147 -8.74 -5.45 -1.36
C ALA A 147 -9.32 -5.62 0.04
N TRP A 148 -10.13 -6.66 0.20
CA TRP A 148 -10.92 -6.94 1.39
C TRP A 148 -10.13 -7.27 2.67
N ASN A 149 -8.85 -7.66 2.56
CA ASN A 149 -8.02 -8.05 3.70
C ASN A 149 -6.51 -8.02 3.39
N LEU A 150 -5.70 -8.16 4.43
CA LEU A 150 -4.23 -8.16 4.33
C LEU A 150 -3.68 -9.26 3.40
N ASP A 151 -4.27 -10.47 3.41
CA ASP A 151 -3.91 -11.56 2.48
C ASP A 151 -4.03 -11.11 1.01
N SER A 152 -5.15 -10.47 0.68
CA SER A 152 -5.43 -9.94 -0.67
C SER A 152 -4.51 -8.80 -1.07
N LEU A 153 -3.91 -8.09 -0.10
CA LEU A 153 -2.93 -7.04 -0.36
C LEU A 153 -1.53 -7.59 -0.57
N LEU A 154 -1.11 -8.59 0.22
CA LEU A 154 0.22 -9.20 0.15
C LEU A 154 0.45 -9.99 -1.14
N VAL A 155 -0.62 -10.48 -1.80
CA VAL A 155 -0.49 -11.16 -3.10
C VAL A 155 -0.29 -10.19 -4.28
N LYS A 156 -0.60 -8.89 -4.12
CA LYS A 156 -0.56 -7.92 -5.23
C LYS A 156 0.81 -7.77 -5.90
N PRO A 157 1.95 -7.72 -5.19
CA PRO A 157 3.26 -7.67 -5.84
C PRO A 157 3.55 -8.90 -6.69
N VAL A 158 3.13 -10.08 -6.24
CA VAL A 158 3.24 -11.34 -7.00
C VAL A 158 2.41 -11.26 -8.28
N GLN A 159 1.19 -10.72 -8.20
CA GLN A 159 0.35 -10.52 -9.38
C GLN A 159 0.94 -9.46 -10.32
N ARG A 160 1.52 -8.39 -9.78
CA ARG A 160 2.04 -7.27 -10.55
C ARG A 160 3.23 -7.67 -11.41
N VAL A 161 4.18 -8.44 -10.89
CA VAL A 161 5.35 -8.87 -11.67
C VAL A 161 4.96 -9.74 -12.88
N LEU A 162 3.90 -10.55 -12.74
CA LEU A 162 3.36 -11.39 -13.82
C LEU A 162 2.57 -10.60 -14.88
N LYS A 163 2.20 -9.35 -14.58
CA LYS A 163 1.45 -8.48 -15.50
C LYS A 163 2.34 -7.78 -16.52
N TYR A 164 3.59 -7.50 -16.18
CA TYR A 164 4.49 -6.75 -17.05
C TYR A 164 4.73 -7.42 -18.42
N PRO A 165 4.98 -8.74 -18.52
CA PRO A 165 5.10 -9.38 -19.84
C PRO A 165 3.83 -9.22 -20.69
N LEU A 166 2.64 -9.34 -20.08
CA LEU A 166 1.36 -9.23 -20.81
C LEU A 166 1.18 -7.81 -21.39
N LEU A 167 1.43 -6.79 -20.58
CA LEU A 167 1.34 -5.39 -20.99
C LEU A 167 2.36 -5.05 -22.08
N LEU A 168 3.58 -5.59 -21.98
CA LEU A 168 4.63 -5.39 -23.00
C LEU A 168 4.30 -6.12 -24.31
N THR A 169 3.63 -7.27 -24.26
CA THR A 169 3.12 -7.95 -25.47
C THR A 169 2.07 -7.11 -26.19
N GLU A 170 1.09 -6.58 -25.45
CA GLU A 170 0.05 -5.71 -26.01
C GLU A 170 0.67 -4.43 -26.59
N LEU A 171 1.59 -3.79 -25.85
CA LEU A 171 2.31 -2.61 -26.29
C LEU A 171 3.10 -2.89 -27.58
N LEU A 172 3.88 -3.98 -27.62
CA LEU A 172 4.66 -4.35 -28.81
C LEU A 172 3.76 -4.59 -30.03
N SER A 173 2.60 -5.20 -29.83
CA SER A 173 1.64 -5.48 -30.90
C SER A 173 1.00 -4.21 -31.46
N ALA A 174 0.88 -3.17 -30.63
CA ALA A 174 0.34 -1.87 -31.02
C ALA A 174 1.41 -0.91 -31.57
N THR A 175 2.69 -1.19 -31.38
CA THR A 175 3.81 -0.34 -31.80
C THR A 175 4.36 -0.76 -33.18
N PRO A 176 4.32 0.11 -34.21
CA PRO A 176 4.89 -0.17 -35.53
C PRO A 176 6.37 -0.55 -35.49
N ALA A 177 6.82 -1.38 -36.44
CA ALA A 177 8.21 -1.87 -36.49
C ALA A 177 9.25 -0.76 -36.72
N ASP A 178 8.85 0.37 -37.32
CA ASP A 178 9.70 1.54 -37.56
C ASP A 178 9.69 2.53 -36.38
N HIS A 179 8.89 2.29 -35.34
CA HIS A 179 8.86 3.12 -34.14
C HIS A 179 10.20 3.00 -33.38
N PRO A 180 10.82 4.11 -32.92
CA PRO A 180 12.15 4.09 -32.33
C PRO A 180 12.27 3.23 -31.06
N ASP A 181 11.18 3.11 -30.29
CA ASP A 181 11.14 2.31 -29.06
C ASP A 181 10.79 0.82 -29.30
N HIS A 182 10.41 0.42 -30.53
CA HIS A 182 9.93 -0.94 -30.82
C HIS A 182 10.93 -2.03 -30.38
N ALA A 183 12.20 -1.87 -30.73
CA ALA A 183 13.26 -2.82 -30.37
C ALA A 183 13.49 -2.88 -28.84
N ALA A 184 13.37 -1.74 -28.14
CA ALA A 184 13.51 -1.69 -26.69
C ALA A 184 12.32 -2.38 -25.99
N ILE A 185 11.10 -2.21 -26.50
CA ILE A 185 9.89 -2.90 -26.00
C ILE A 185 10.03 -4.42 -26.19
N ALA A 186 10.50 -4.87 -27.36
CA ALA A 186 10.73 -6.29 -27.63
C ALA A 186 11.78 -6.90 -26.68
N ASN A 187 12.88 -6.17 -26.42
CA ASN A 187 13.89 -6.58 -25.45
C ASN A 187 13.35 -6.61 -24.02
N ALA A 188 12.58 -5.59 -23.62
CA ALA A 188 11.93 -5.53 -22.32
C ALA A 188 10.98 -6.71 -22.10
N LEU A 189 10.20 -7.08 -23.12
CA LEU A 189 9.31 -8.25 -23.07
C LEU A 189 10.10 -9.54 -22.83
N ARG A 190 11.17 -9.75 -23.61
CA ARG A 190 12.05 -10.92 -23.47
C ARG A 190 12.65 -11.00 -22.06
N GLU A 191 13.23 -9.91 -21.57
CA GLU A 191 13.90 -9.90 -20.26
C GLU A 191 12.91 -10.03 -19.09
N THR A 192 11.71 -9.44 -19.19
CA THR A 192 10.68 -9.54 -18.13
C THR A 192 10.10 -10.96 -18.07
N THR A 193 9.98 -11.61 -19.24
CA THR A 193 9.59 -13.03 -19.33
C THR A 193 10.67 -13.92 -18.72
N ALA A 194 11.94 -13.70 -19.07
CA ALA A 194 13.07 -14.44 -18.53
C ALA A 194 13.20 -14.25 -17.00
N MET A 195 13.02 -13.03 -16.50
CA MET A 195 12.98 -12.72 -15.07
C MET A 195 11.90 -13.55 -14.35
N SER A 196 10.70 -13.67 -14.93
CA SER A 196 9.61 -14.47 -14.34
C SER A 196 10.00 -15.95 -14.18
N VAL A 197 10.72 -16.50 -15.17
CA VAL A 197 11.27 -17.87 -15.11
C VAL A 197 12.35 -17.98 -14.03
N ARG A 198 13.30 -17.05 -13.98
CA ARG A 198 14.39 -17.04 -12.98
C ARG A 198 13.85 -16.97 -11.54
N ILE A 199 12.85 -16.12 -11.30
CA ILE A 199 12.19 -15.99 -9.99
C ILE A 199 11.51 -17.30 -9.59
N ASN A 200 10.81 -17.95 -10.52
CA ASN A 200 10.15 -19.25 -10.27
C ASN A 200 11.18 -20.36 -9.97
N ASP A 201 12.27 -20.43 -10.73
CA ASP A 201 13.34 -21.40 -10.51
C ASP A 201 14.05 -21.19 -9.17
N MET A 202 14.27 -19.93 -8.77
CA MET A 202 14.89 -19.62 -7.49
C MET A 202 14.02 -20.08 -6.32
N LYS A 203 12.69 -19.95 -6.42
CA LYS A 203 11.75 -20.50 -5.43
C LYS A 203 11.85 -22.02 -5.36
N LYS A 204 11.82 -22.72 -6.51
CA LYS A 204 11.94 -24.19 -6.56
C LYS A 204 13.23 -24.69 -5.91
N ARG A 205 14.35 -24.02 -6.13
CA ARG A 205 15.65 -24.38 -5.51
C ARG A 205 15.64 -24.13 -3.99
N ALA A 206 15.07 -23.02 -3.54
CA ALA A 206 14.94 -22.72 -2.11
C ALA A 206 14.07 -23.76 -1.38
N ASP A 207 12.98 -24.22 -2.00
CA ASP A 207 12.11 -25.26 -1.46
C ASP A 207 12.83 -26.62 -1.34
N VAL A 208 13.60 -27.00 -2.36
CA VAL A 208 14.39 -28.25 -2.34
C VAL A 208 15.45 -28.20 -1.24
N VAL A 209 16.18 -27.09 -1.11
CA VAL A 209 17.18 -26.93 -0.03
C VAL A 209 16.50 -26.93 1.35
N GLY A 210 15.36 -26.25 1.49
CA GLY A 210 14.55 -26.28 2.70
C GLY A 210 14.14 -27.69 3.09
N GLN A 211 13.71 -28.52 2.12
CA GLN A 211 13.41 -29.93 2.34
C GLN A 211 14.62 -30.75 2.77
N VAL A 212 15.78 -30.58 2.11
CA VAL A 212 17.00 -31.33 2.46
C VAL A 212 17.53 -30.94 3.85
N VAL A 213 17.46 -29.66 4.22
CA VAL A 213 17.90 -29.16 5.53
C VAL A 213 16.93 -29.56 6.64
N SER A 214 15.62 -29.51 6.39
CA SER A 214 14.59 -29.96 7.35
C SER A 214 14.53 -31.50 7.48
N SER A 215 14.94 -32.25 6.45
CA SER A 215 15.05 -33.72 6.51
C SER A 215 16.12 -34.22 7.49
N ARG A 216 17.01 -33.36 8.00
CA ARG A 216 17.92 -33.69 9.12
C ARG A 216 17.28 -33.55 10.51
N LYS A 217 16.06 -33.00 10.61
CA LYS A 217 15.27 -32.90 11.84
C LYS A 217 13.80 -33.27 11.57
N ARG A 218 13.55 -34.56 11.35
CA ARG A 218 12.36 -35.37 11.70
C ARG A 218 12.09 -36.42 10.62
N LYS A 219 12.07 -37.66 11.07
CA LYS A 219 11.55 -38.83 10.36
C LYS A 219 10.03 -38.74 10.32
N GLU A 220 9.46 -39.19 9.20
CA GLU A 220 8.07 -39.60 8.98
C GLU A 220 6.96 -38.53 9.09
N SER A 221 6.44 -38.09 7.95
CA SER A 221 5.10 -38.49 7.49
C SER A 221 4.77 -37.85 6.14
N ASP A 222 4.07 -38.63 5.36
CA ASP A 222 3.75 -38.50 3.96
C ASP A 222 2.88 -37.26 3.64
N VAL A 223 3.41 -36.28 2.91
CA VAL A 223 2.62 -35.31 2.12
C VAL A 223 3.37 -34.94 0.85
N ARG A 224 3.71 -35.96 0.06
CA ARG A 224 4.26 -35.79 -1.30
C ARG A 224 3.11 -35.65 -2.32
N ALA A 225 2.21 -34.69 -2.14
CA ALA A 225 1.15 -34.37 -3.13
C ALA A 225 0.37 -33.08 -2.78
N GLY A 226 1.00 -31.89 -2.84
CA GLY A 226 0.35 -30.65 -2.35
C GLY A 226 0.29 -29.44 -3.27
N LEU A 227 1.09 -29.35 -4.34
CA LEU A 227 1.29 -28.06 -5.04
C LEU A 227 0.67 -27.99 -6.44
N SER A 228 0.28 -29.10 -7.06
CA SER A 228 -0.46 -29.08 -8.34
C SER A 228 -1.96 -28.81 -8.17
N LYS A 229 -2.49 -28.78 -6.93
CA LYS A 229 -3.92 -28.51 -6.67
C LYS A 229 -4.20 -27.19 -5.95
N ALA A 230 -3.20 -26.57 -5.30
CA ALA A 230 -3.37 -25.28 -4.62
C ALA A 230 -3.47 -24.08 -5.59
N PHE A 231 -2.95 -24.21 -6.82
CA PHE A 231 -3.14 -23.22 -7.89
C PHE A 231 -4.45 -23.45 -8.69
N GLY A 232 -4.88 -24.70 -8.91
CA GLY A 232 -5.95 -25.03 -9.86
C GLY A 232 -7.29 -24.35 -9.60
N ARG A 233 -7.80 -24.33 -8.36
CA ARG A 233 -9.12 -23.72 -8.05
C ARG A 233 -9.11 -22.20 -7.90
N ARG A 234 -7.94 -21.58 -7.68
CA ARG A 234 -7.80 -20.12 -7.52
C ARG A 234 -7.41 -19.42 -8.83
N THR A 235 -6.89 -20.18 -9.82
CA THR A 235 -6.54 -19.67 -11.16
C THR A 235 -7.77 -19.25 -11.97
N GLU A 236 -8.93 -19.87 -11.72
CA GLU A 236 -10.18 -19.52 -12.42
C GLU A 236 -10.78 -18.19 -11.93
N LYS A 237 -10.72 -17.94 -10.61
CA LYS A 237 -11.03 -16.61 -10.04
C LYS A 237 -9.96 -15.56 -10.35
N LEU A 238 -8.71 -15.98 -10.54
CA LEU A 238 -7.63 -15.13 -11.03
C LEU A 238 -7.80 -14.75 -12.51
N LYS A 239 -8.58 -15.46 -13.32
CA LYS A 239 -8.93 -14.99 -14.67
C LYS A 239 -10.03 -13.92 -14.62
N GLN A 240 -11.05 -14.12 -13.78
CA GLN A 240 -12.17 -13.18 -13.65
C GLN A 240 -11.79 -11.84 -12.99
N HIS A 241 -10.90 -11.83 -11.99
CA HIS A 241 -10.49 -10.60 -11.28
C HIS A 241 -9.41 -9.78 -11.99
N VAL A 242 -9.02 -10.19 -13.20
CA VAL A 242 -7.82 -9.73 -13.89
C VAL A 242 -8.15 -9.04 -15.23
N GLY A 243 -9.43 -8.74 -15.46
CA GLY A 243 -9.91 -7.90 -16.57
C GLY A 243 -10.00 -8.62 -17.92
N LEU A 244 -10.38 -9.91 -17.92
CA LEU A 244 -10.44 -10.74 -19.13
C LEU A 244 -11.83 -10.79 -19.81
N SER A 245 -12.73 -9.86 -19.49
CA SER A 245 -13.94 -9.59 -20.27
C SER A 245 -14.18 -8.09 -20.30
N GLU A 246 -14.54 -7.52 -21.44
CA GLU A 246 -14.82 -6.08 -21.60
C GLU A 246 -15.84 -5.64 -20.54
N ILE A 247 -15.36 -4.94 -19.52
CA ILE A 247 -16.19 -4.26 -18.55
C ILE A 247 -16.50 -2.90 -19.17
N PHE A 248 -17.77 -2.67 -19.50
CA PHE A 248 -18.24 -1.36 -19.88
C PHE A 248 -17.92 -0.36 -18.76
N THR A 249 -17.00 0.57 -19.03
CA THR A 249 -16.62 1.64 -18.11
C THR A 249 -17.41 2.90 -18.44
N ASP A 250 -18.35 3.24 -17.56
CA ASP A 250 -19.08 4.51 -17.61
C ASP A 250 -18.17 5.63 -17.08
N LYS A 251 -17.64 6.43 -18.01
CA LYS A 251 -16.69 7.51 -17.69
C LYS A 251 -17.32 8.62 -16.85
N ASP A 252 -18.63 8.83 -16.98
CA ASP A 252 -19.33 9.86 -16.19
C ASP A 252 -19.51 9.38 -14.75
N TYR A 253 -19.82 8.08 -14.57
CA TYR A 253 -19.81 7.45 -13.26
C TYR A 253 -18.44 7.54 -12.58
N ASP A 254 -17.34 7.26 -13.29
CA ASP A 254 -15.99 7.31 -12.71
C ASP A 254 -15.63 8.72 -12.22
N ILE A 255 -16.01 9.77 -12.96
CA ILE A 255 -15.78 11.17 -12.57
C ILE A 255 -16.63 11.54 -11.35
N LEU A 256 -17.89 11.12 -11.32
CA LEU A 256 -18.80 11.34 -10.20
C LEU A 256 -18.34 10.58 -8.95
N ALA A 257 -17.91 9.33 -9.09
CA ALA A 257 -17.37 8.51 -8.03
C ALA A 257 -16.07 9.10 -7.46
N GLN A 258 -15.19 9.64 -8.31
CA GLN A 258 -13.98 10.33 -7.87
C GLN A 258 -14.32 11.59 -7.06
N LYS A 259 -15.23 12.44 -7.55
CA LYS A 259 -15.67 13.64 -6.81
C LYS A 259 -16.36 13.30 -5.50
N PHE A 260 -17.19 12.27 -5.50
CA PHE A 260 -17.85 11.79 -4.28
C PHE A 260 -16.82 11.28 -3.27
N GLY A 261 -15.81 10.52 -3.72
CA GLY A 261 -14.69 10.07 -2.89
C GLY A 261 -13.88 11.22 -2.28
N GLU A 262 -13.59 12.27 -3.06
CA GLU A 262 -12.89 13.46 -2.56
C GLU A 262 -13.71 14.22 -1.50
N ASN A 263 -15.01 14.42 -1.73
CA ASN A 263 -15.90 15.08 -0.76
C ASN A 263 -16.11 14.23 0.51
N PHE A 264 -16.21 12.91 0.35
CA PHE A 264 -16.33 11.98 1.46
C PHE A 264 -15.08 11.98 2.34
N PHE A 265 -13.89 12.01 1.74
CA PHE A 265 -12.61 12.11 2.47
C PHE A 265 -12.53 13.39 3.32
N GLN A 266 -12.95 14.53 2.77
CA GLN A 266 -13.01 15.79 3.52
C GLN A 266 -13.99 15.72 4.69
N LEU A 267 -15.15 15.08 4.49
CA LEU A 267 -16.14 14.89 5.54
C LEU A 267 -15.60 14.01 6.68
N GLN A 268 -14.88 12.92 6.35
CA GLN A 268 -14.25 12.04 7.33
C GLN A 268 -13.15 12.75 8.14
N LEU A 269 -12.38 13.63 7.50
CA LEU A 269 -11.35 14.42 8.18
C LEU A 269 -11.97 15.40 9.18
N ILE A 270 -13.09 16.04 8.81
CA ILE A 270 -13.86 16.90 9.72
C ILE A 270 -14.47 16.09 10.87
N MET A 271 -15.05 14.92 10.61
CA MET A 271 -15.60 14.05 11.66
C MET A 271 -14.52 13.65 12.68
N ARG A 272 -13.33 13.27 12.22
CA ARG A 272 -12.18 12.96 13.09
C ARG A 272 -11.77 14.17 13.93
N ASP A 273 -11.65 15.35 13.33
CA ASP A 273 -11.24 16.57 14.04
C ASP A 273 -12.28 16.96 15.11
N VAL A 274 -13.56 16.77 14.83
CA VAL A 274 -14.66 16.95 15.80
C VAL A 274 -14.59 15.93 16.93
N GLU A 275 -14.33 14.66 16.64
CA GLU A 275 -14.19 13.61 17.68
C GLU A 275 -12.99 13.88 18.59
N LEU A 276 -11.86 14.28 18.02
CA LEU A 276 -10.67 14.67 18.76
C LEU A 276 -10.95 15.89 19.66
N TYR A 277 -11.58 16.92 19.11
CA TYR A 277 -11.97 18.11 19.89
C TYR A 277 -12.92 17.76 21.03
N THR A 278 -13.91 16.89 20.77
CA THR A 278 -14.88 16.45 21.78
C THR A 278 -14.19 15.69 22.91
N THR A 279 -13.24 14.82 22.57
CA THR A 279 -12.44 14.08 23.56
C THR A 279 -11.58 15.02 24.40
N GLU A 280 -10.96 16.03 23.78
CA GLU A 280 -10.13 17.02 24.48
C GLU A 280 -10.96 17.92 25.41
N MET A 281 -12.17 18.30 24.99
CA MET A 281 -13.14 18.99 25.84
C MET A 281 -13.58 18.14 27.03
N GLN A 282 -13.87 16.86 26.81
CA GLN A 282 -14.26 15.93 27.87
C GLN A 282 -13.15 15.81 28.92
N ASN A 283 -11.90 15.62 28.48
CA ASN A 283 -10.73 15.56 29.37
C ASN A 283 -10.52 16.85 30.14
N SER A 284 -10.74 18.01 29.51
CA SER A 284 -10.64 19.32 30.15
C SER A 284 -11.72 19.50 31.23
N MET A 285 -12.96 19.09 30.95
CA MET A 285 -14.05 19.06 31.92
C MET A 285 -13.75 18.15 33.12
N THR A 286 -13.22 16.94 32.88
CA THR A 286 -12.85 16.02 33.96
C THR A 286 -11.81 16.63 34.89
N LYS A 287 -10.75 17.24 34.33
CA LYS A 287 -9.72 17.93 35.13
C LYS A 287 -10.29 19.09 35.93
N LEU A 288 -11.18 19.88 35.34
CA LEU A 288 -11.83 20.99 36.03
C LEU A 288 -12.69 20.49 37.20
N ASN A 289 -13.39 19.37 37.01
CA ASN A 289 -14.16 18.73 38.08
C ASN A 289 -13.26 18.21 39.20
N GLU A 290 -12.11 17.60 38.87
CA GLU A 290 -11.11 17.18 39.87
C GLU A 290 -10.59 18.37 40.69
N PHE A 291 -10.37 19.53 40.06
CA PHE A 291 -9.99 20.74 40.78
C PHE A 291 -11.09 21.24 41.72
N ILE A 292 -12.36 21.24 41.28
CA ILE A 292 -13.49 21.65 42.12
C ILE A 292 -13.59 20.73 43.34
N ILE A 293 -13.53 19.41 43.15
CA ILE A 293 -13.57 18.43 44.24
C ILE A 293 -12.40 18.64 45.21
N ALA A 294 -11.20 18.94 44.70
CA ALA A 294 -10.05 19.22 45.55
C ALA A 294 -10.24 20.51 46.38
N ILE A 295 -10.82 21.56 45.79
CA ILE A 295 -11.12 22.83 46.49
C ILE A 295 -12.20 22.60 47.55
N GLU A 296 -13.27 21.87 47.24
CA GLU A 296 -14.31 21.49 48.20
C GLU A 296 -13.74 20.68 49.36
N GLY A 297 -12.86 19.71 49.08
CA GLY A 297 -12.18 18.93 50.11
C GLY A 297 -11.29 19.78 51.03
N ILE A 298 -10.63 20.81 50.50
CA ILE A 298 -9.86 21.77 51.31
C ILE A 298 -10.79 22.64 52.17
N TYR A 299 -11.92 23.09 51.61
CA TYR A 299 -12.91 23.89 52.33
C TYR A 299 -13.53 23.10 53.50
N ASP A 300 -13.95 21.86 53.25
CA ASP A 300 -14.52 20.98 54.27
C ASP A 300 -13.48 20.57 55.33
N GLY A 301 -12.24 20.29 54.92
CA GLY A 301 -11.12 20.00 55.82
C GLY A 301 -10.77 21.18 56.75
N CYS A 302 -10.81 22.41 56.24
CA CYS A 302 -10.64 23.62 57.03
C CYS A 302 -11.83 23.92 57.95
N ALA A 303 -13.07 23.63 57.52
CA ALA A 303 -14.26 23.81 58.33
C ALA A 303 -14.31 22.85 59.54
N VAL A 304 -13.76 21.64 59.41
CA VAL A 304 -13.67 20.66 60.50
C VAL A 304 -12.59 21.01 61.55
N GLN A 305 -11.57 21.80 61.19
CA GLN A 305 -10.49 22.20 62.11
C GLN A 305 -10.79 23.46 62.96
N LEU A 306 -11.95 24.12 62.77
CA LEU A 306 -12.39 25.26 63.57
C LEU A 306 -13.79 25.03 64.15
N PRO A 307 -13.93 24.31 65.30
CA PRO A 307 -15.23 24.01 65.89
C PRO A 307 -15.97 25.21 66.50
N GLY A 308 -15.42 26.43 66.41
CA GLY A 308 -15.83 27.56 67.28
C GLY A 308 -16.56 28.74 66.63
N VAL A 309 -16.84 28.75 65.32
CA VAL A 309 -17.34 29.97 64.64
C VAL A 309 -18.83 29.88 64.22
N ARG A 310 -19.53 28.79 64.52
CA ARG A 310 -20.95 28.65 64.15
C ARG A 310 -21.97 29.32 65.08
N GLU A 311 -21.55 29.89 66.21
CA GLU A 311 -22.50 30.50 67.18
C GLU A 311 -22.52 32.04 67.24
N GLN A 312 -21.74 32.77 66.42
CA GLN A 312 -21.68 34.24 66.53
C GLN A 312 -22.36 35.05 65.42
N VAL A 313 -23.06 34.42 64.46
CA VAL A 313 -23.70 35.17 63.34
C VAL A 313 -25.22 35.34 63.51
N VAL A 314 -25.80 34.99 64.68
CA VAL A 314 -27.24 35.21 64.97
C VAL A 314 -27.49 36.31 66.01
N SER A 315 -26.47 37.06 66.43
CA SER A 315 -26.68 38.23 67.30
C SER A 315 -25.67 39.32 67.01
N VAL A 316 -25.93 40.13 65.98
CA VAL A 316 -25.89 41.61 65.95
C VAL A 316 -26.70 42.06 64.74
#